data_AF-A0A0Q6X722-F1
#
_entry.id   AF-A0A0Q6X722-F1
#
_cell.length_a   1.000
_cell.length_b   1.000
_cell.length_c   1.000
_cell.angle_alpha   90.00
_cell.angle_beta   90.00
_cell.angle_gamma   90.00
#
_symmetry.space_group_name_H-M   'P 1'
#
loop_
_entity.id
_entity.type
_entity.pdbx_description
1 polymer ?
#
loop_
_entity_poly.entity_id
_entity_poly.type
_entity_poly.pdbx_seq_one_letter_code
_entity_poly.pdbx_strand_id
1 'polypeptide(L)'
;MKPLLLILALALALPVLAQTQTRRAQVYRCGLDGRDLRDSPCPGGSAASSVDYDQPSAADSKAARDRHFADSRQAAVLAQSRRASEAEARHLRAQAVGLQAPPPPAQAASAPQVTHLKPPKTAKPHKPSTAASDHR
;
A
#
# COMPACT_ATOMS: atom_id res chain seq x y z
N MET A 1 40.99 -10.83 18.16
CA MET A 1 39.51 -10.64 18.24
C MET A 1 39.11 -9.24 18.72
N LYS A 2 39.88 -8.57 19.58
CA LYS A 2 39.62 -7.17 20.02
C LYS A 2 39.59 -6.09 18.93
N PRO A 3 40.41 -6.12 17.84
CA PRO A 3 40.32 -5.07 16.83
C PRO A 3 39.04 -5.16 15.98
N LEU A 4 38.46 -6.36 15.86
CA LEU A 4 37.26 -6.61 15.07
C LEU A 4 36.01 -6.01 15.73
N LEU A 5 35.95 -6.04 17.07
CA LEU A 5 34.91 -5.37 17.86
C LEU A 5 34.99 -3.83 17.76
N LEU A 6 36.21 -3.29 17.68
CA LEU A 6 36.42 -1.84 17.61
C LEU A 6 36.03 -1.26 16.24
N ILE A 7 36.27 -2.01 15.16
CA ILE A 7 35.83 -1.65 13.80
C ILE A 7 34.29 -1.75 13.68
N LEU A 8 33.68 -2.78 14.26
CA LEU A 8 32.22 -2.94 14.26
C LEU A 8 31.52 -1.81 15.03
N ALA A 9 32.07 -1.39 16.18
CA ALA A 9 31.56 -0.28 16.96
C ALA A 9 31.70 1.07 16.22
N LEU A 10 32.80 1.27 15.47
CA LEU A 10 33.01 2.48 14.68
C LEU A 10 32.07 2.56 13.46
N ALA A 11 31.73 1.42 12.86
CA ALA A 11 30.79 1.36 11.73
C ALA A 11 29.34 1.65 12.15
N LEU A 12 28.96 1.36 13.40
CA LEU A 12 27.64 1.67 13.96
C LEU A 12 27.51 3.13 14.42
N ALA A 13 28.63 3.84 14.60
CA ALA A 13 28.65 5.24 15.03
C ALA A 13 28.56 6.24 13.87
N LEU A 14 28.53 5.77 12.62
CA LEU A 14 28.25 6.63 11.47
C LEU A 14 26.79 7.10 11.59
N PRO A 15 26.53 8.41 11.78
CA PRO A 15 25.17 8.91 11.74
C PRO A 15 24.62 8.56 10.37
N VAL A 16 23.54 7.79 10.33
CA VAL A 16 22.70 7.69 9.15
C VAL A 16 22.19 9.11 8.91
N LEU A 17 22.90 9.85 8.07
CA LEU A 17 22.48 11.15 7.60
C LEU A 17 21.16 10.91 6.86
N ALA A 18 20.04 11.19 7.53
CA ALA A 18 18.75 11.26 6.88
C ALA A 18 18.90 12.24 5.72
N GLN A 19 18.78 11.75 4.48
CA GLN A 19 19.00 12.58 3.30
C GLN A 19 17.75 13.43 3.10
N THR A 20 17.67 14.55 3.82
CA THR A 20 16.65 15.56 3.59
C THR A 20 17.06 16.45 2.43
N GLN A 21 16.09 16.84 1.62
CA GLN A 21 16.23 17.86 0.59
C GLN A 21 15.40 19.06 1.02
N THR A 22 16.04 20.20 1.21
CA THR A 22 15.34 21.45 1.47
C THR A 22 14.56 21.85 0.22
N ARG A 23 13.25 22.02 0.37
CA ARG A 23 12.34 22.51 -0.66
C ARG A 23 11.74 23.84 -0.23
N ARG A 24 11.38 24.63 -1.22
CA ARG A 24 10.71 25.91 -1.03
C ARG A 24 9.27 25.80 -1.54
N ALA A 25 8.29 26.14 -0.70
CA ALA A 25 6.90 26.29 -1.09
C ALA A 25 6.48 27.75 -1.00
N GLN A 26 5.58 28.15 -1.89
CA GLN A 26 4.96 29.48 -1.86
C GLN A 26 3.65 29.38 -1.09
N VAL A 27 3.49 30.23 -0.07
CA VAL A 27 2.30 30.28 0.77
C VAL A 27 1.76 31.72 0.76
N TYR A 28 0.46 31.87 0.59
CA TYR A 28 -0.24 33.14 0.57
C TYR A 28 -0.83 33.42 1.95
N ARG A 29 -0.68 34.64 2.43
CA ARG A 29 -1.30 35.11 3.68
C ARG A 29 -2.61 35.82 3.35
N CYS A 30 -3.74 35.21 3.66
CA CYS A 30 -5.08 35.76 3.44
C CYS A 30 -5.66 36.36 4.73
N GLY A 31 -6.69 37.20 4.56
CA GLY A 31 -7.39 37.86 5.66
C GLY A 31 -6.79 39.22 6.03
N LEU A 32 -7.53 39.99 6.83
CA LEU A 32 -7.18 41.38 7.20
C LEU A 32 -5.80 41.50 7.87
N ASP A 33 -5.39 40.48 8.63
CA ASP A 33 -4.12 40.42 9.36
C ASP A 33 -3.11 39.41 8.77
N GLY A 34 -3.41 38.75 7.65
CA GLY A 34 -2.54 37.72 7.06
C GLY A 34 -2.33 36.49 7.96
N ARG A 35 -3.31 36.16 8.80
CA ARG A 35 -3.29 35.00 9.72
C ARG A 35 -3.65 33.69 9.05
N ASP A 36 -4.40 33.74 7.96
CA ASP A 36 -4.77 32.53 7.21
C ASP A 36 -3.69 32.22 6.18
N LEU A 37 -2.99 31.10 6.36
CA LEU A 37 -2.01 30.61 5.39
C LEU A 37 -2.73 29.69 4.39
N ARG A 38 -2.59 29.98 3.10
CA ARG A 38 -3.15 29.19 2.01
C ARG A 38 -2.13 28.89 0.94
N ASP A 39 -2.28 27.73 0.32
CA ASP A 39 -1.46 27.33 -0.84
C ASP A 39 -1.97 27.93 -2.16
N SER A 40 -3.18 28.53 -2.16
CA SER A 40 -3.77 29.20 -3.31
C SER A 40 -3.78 30.73 -3.15
N PRO A 41 -3.70 31.49 -4.26
CA PRO A 41 -3.77 32.94 -4.22
C PRO A 41 -5.07 33.45 -3.58
N CYS A 42 -4.97 34.48 -2.74
CA CYS A 42 -6.15 35.06 -2.08
C CYS A 42 -6.99 35.87 -3.07
N PRO A 43 -8.34 35.77 -3.01
CA PRO A 43 -9.23 36.64 -3.77
C PRO A 43 -9.11 38.07 -3.21
N GLY A 44 -8.34 38.92 -3.89
CA GLY A 44 -8.00 40.27 -3.42
C GLY A 44 -6.51 40.61 -3.51
N GLY A 45 -5.65 39.62 -3.81
CA GLY A 45 -4.22 39.82 -3.98
C GLY A 45 -3.51 40.02 -2.64
N SER A 46 -2.73 39.03 -2.21
CA SER A 46 -1.90 39.17 -1.02
C SER A 46 -0.45 38.82 -1.31
N ALA A 47 0.43 39.27 -0.43
CA ALA A 47 1.85 38.99 -0.53
C ALA A 47 2.10 37.48 -0.36
N ALA A 48 2.75 36.89 -1.36
CA ALA A 48 3.24 35.54 -1.27
C ALA A 48 4.53 35.51 -0.42
N SER A 49 4.62 34.54 0.49
CA SER A 49 5.81 34.25 1.27
C SER A 49 6.37 32.91 0.84
N SER A 50 7.69 32.82 0.66
CA SER A 50 8.35 31.53 0.50
C SER A 50 8.69 30.93 1.85
N VAL A 51 8.35 29.67 2.07
CA VAL A 51 8.74 28.90 3.26
C VAL A 51 9.66 27.77 2.81
N ASP A 52 10.82 27.69 3.43
CA ASP A 52 11.77 26.60 3.25
C ASP A 52 11.45 25.49 4.27
N TYR A 53 11.37 24.26 3.79
CA TYR A 53 11.09 23.08 4.61
C TYR A 53 11.89 21.88 4.13
N ASP A 54 12.23 21.00 5.05
CA ASP A 54 12.94 19.77 4.74
C ASP A 54 11.98 18.66 4.33
N GLN A 55 12.21 18.07 3.17
CA GLN A 55 11.48 16.90 2.70
C GLN A 55 12.41 15.68 2.66
N PRO A 56 11.94 14.47 2.97
CA PRO A 56 12.73 13.26 2.73
C PRO A 56 13.11 13.14 1.26
N SER A 57 14.33 12.70 0.98
CA SER A 57 14.77 12.42 -0.40
C SER A 57 13.82 11.42 -1.08
N ALA A 58 13.83 11.42 -2.42
CA ALA A 58 13.05 10.45 -3.20
C ALA A 58 13.48 9.00 -2.91
N ALA A 59 14.77 8.78 -2.64
CA ALA A 59 15.33 7.48 -2.27
C ALA A 59 14.80 7.02 -0.90
N ASP A 60 14.85 7.89 0.12
CA ASP A 60 14.34 7.59 1.47
C ASP A 60 12.84 7.38 1.46
N SER A 61 12.10 8.20 0.71
CA SER A 61 10.66 8.06 0.53
C SER A 61 10.30 6.71 -0.09
N LYS A 62 11.08 6.25 -1.08
CA LYS A 62 10.89 4.93 -1.69
C LYS A 62 11.23 3.81 -0.71
N ALA A 63 12.38 3.87 -0.06
CA ALA A 63 12.80 2.87 0.93
C ALA A 63 11.80 2.74 2.08
N ALA A 64 11.24 3.85 2.56
CA ALA A 64 10.20 3.85 3.59
C ALA A 64 8.92 3.14 3.13
N ARG A 65 8.46 3.42 1.90
CA ARG A 65 7.30 2.72 1.32
C ARG A 65 7.56 1.22 1.16
N ASP A 66 8.73 0.85 0.65
CA ASP A 66 9.08 -0.56 0.43
C ASP A 66 9.12 -1.34 1.75
N ARG A 67 9.68 -0.75 2.82
CA ARG A 67 9.63 -1.32 4.18
C ARG A 67 8.19 -1.47 4.67
N HIS A 68 7.37 -0.43 4.55
CA HIS A 68 5.96 -0.49 4.94
C HIS A 68 5.19 -1.60 4.19
N PHE A 69 5.45 -1.80 2.90
CA PHE A 69 4.85 -2.89 2.13
C PHE A 69 5.34 -4.27 2.57
N ALA A 70 6.61 -4.40 2.97
CA ALA A 70 7.11 -5.64 3.54
C ALA A 70 6.45 -5.95 4.89
N ASP A 71 6.41 -4.96 5.79
CA ASP A 71 5.87 -5.09 7.15
C ASP A 71 4.37 -5.39 7.12
N SER A 72 3.60 -4.69 6.29
CA SER A 72 2.16 -4.94 6.13
C SER A 72 1.86 -6.35 5.62
N ARG A 73 2.66 -6.88 4.68
CA ARG A 73 2.52 -8.27 4.22
C ARG A 73 2.81 -9.26 5.32
N GLN A 74 3.90 -9.05 6.07
CA GLN A 74 4.24 -9.91 7.20
C GLN A 74 3.15 -9.89 8.29
N ALA A 75 2.64 -8.70 8.62
CA ALA A 75 1.54 -8.54 9.57
C ALA A 75 0.26 -9.26 9.09
N ALA A 76 -0.06 -9.20 7.79
CA ALA A 76 -1.21 -9.91 7.23
C ALA A 76 -1.08 -11.43 7.36
N VAL A 77 0.11 -11.98 7.07
CA VAL A 77 0.40 -13.41 7.21
C VAL A 77 0.25 -13.85 8.68
N LEU A 78 0.80 -13.08 9.62
CA LEU A 78 0.67 -13.36 11.05
C LEU A 78 -0.77 -13.26 11.55
N ALA A 79 -1.54 -12.30 11.05
CA ALA A 79 -2.96 -12.18 11.39
C ALA A 79 -3.77 -13.36 10.85
N GLN A 80 -3.43 -13.87 9.66
CA GLN A 80 -4.07 -15.05 9.08
C GLN A 80 -3.73 -16.32 9.87
N SER A 81 -2.47 -16.50 10.28
CA SER A 81 -2.07 -17.68 11.07
C SER A 81 -2.73 -17.70 12.45
N ARG A 82 -2.88 -16.53 13.10
CA ARG A 82 -3.66 -16.39 14.35
C ARG A 82 -5.12 -16.79 14.15
N ARG A 83 -5.77 -16.29 13.10
CA ARG A 83 -7.17 -16.65 12.81
C ARG A 83 -7.35 -18.15 12.53
N ALA A 84 -6.41 -18.77 11.81
CA ALA A 84 -6.45 -20.20 11.54
C ALA A 84 -6.28 -21.05 12.82
N SER A 85 -5.27 -20.73 13.63
CA SER A 85 -5.03 -21.44 14.91
C SER A 85 -6.17 -21.25 15.91
N GLU A 86 -6.75 -20.06 16.01
CA GLU A 86 -7.94 -19.84 16.84
C GLU A 86 -9.15 -20.63 16.34
N ALA A 87 -9.36 -20.71 15.02
CA ALA A 87 -10.46 -21.49 14.46
C ALA A 87 -10.28 -22.98 14.77
N GLU A 88 -9.07 -23.52 14.59
CA GLU A 88 -8.74 -24.92 14.92
C GLU A 88 -8.94 -25.21 16.42
N ALA A 89 -8.44 -24.33 17.30
CA ALA A 89 -8.65 -24.46 18.75
C ALA A 89 -10.14 -24.44 19.12
N ARG A 90 -10.96 -23.60 18.46
CA ARG A 90 -12.42 -23.61 18.64
C ARG A 90 -13.05 -24.91 18.17
N HIS A 91 -12.62 -25.45 17.03
CA HIS A 91 -13.12 -26.74 16.53
C HIS A 91 -12.79 -27.89 17.49
N LEU A 92 -11.55 -27.98 17.98
CA LEU A 92 -11.15 -28.99 18.95
C LEU A 92 -11.91 -28.85 20.27
N ARG A 93 -12.09 -27.61 20.77
CA ARG A 93 -12.87 -27.36 21.98
C ARG A 93 -14.35 -27.71 21.82
N ALA A 94 -14.95 -27.42 20.66
CA ALA A 94 -16.34 -27.79 20.38
C ALA A 94 -16.52 -29.32 20.37
N GLN A 95 -15.59 -30.05 19.75
CA GLN A 95 -15.58 -31.52 19.78
C GLN A 95 -15.42 -32.07 21.21
N ALA A 96 -14.51 -31.51 22.00
CA ALA A 96 -14.26 -31.95 23.38
C ALA A 96 -15.46 -31.74 24.33
N VAL A 97 -16.29 -30.73 24.08
CA VAL A 97 -17.48 -30.43 24.91
C VAL A 97 -18.75 -31.09 24.35
N GLY A 98 -18.65 -31.85 23.25
CA GLY A 98 -19.80 -32.50 22.62
C GLY A 98 -20.83 -31.51 22.05
N LEU A 99 -20.46 -30.23 21.92
CA LEU A 99 -21.32 -29.21 21.32
C LEU A 99 -21.18 -29.33 19.80
N GLN A 100 -22.26 -29.79 19.14
CA GLN A 100 -22.37 -29.71 17.69
C GLN A 100 -22.08 -28.27 17.25
N ALA A 101 -21.13 -28.11 16.33
CA ALA A 101 -20.73 -26.79 15.84
C ALA A 101 -21.97 -26.02 15.33
N PRO A 102 -22.16 -24.75 15.73
CA PRO A 102 -23.26 -23.95 15.22
C PRO A 102 -23.15 -23.85 13.69
N PRO A 103 -24.28 -23.86 12.97
CA PRO A 103 -24.29 -23.76 11.51
C PRO A 103 -23.53 -22.50 11.05
N PRO A 104 -22.86 -22.55 9.88
CA PRO A 104 -22.12 -21.41 9.36
C PRO A 104 -23.01 -20.17 9.31
N PRO A 105 -22.48 -18.98 9.64
CA PRO A 105 -23.28 -17.76 9.66
C PRO A 105 -23.89 -17.55 8.28
N ALA A 106 -25.21 -17.31 8.27
CA ALA A 106 -25.92 -16.97 7.04
C ALA A 106 -25.23 -15.76 6.38
N GLN A 107 -24.98 -15.85 5.07
CA GLN A 107 -24.39 -14.74 4.33
C GLN A 107 -25.21 -13.47 4.55
N ALA A 108 -24.53 -12.39 4.94
CA ALA A 108 -25.15 -11.08 5.06
C ALA A 108 -25.76 -10.67 3.72
N ALA A 109 -27.00 -10.16 3.73
CA ALA A 109 -27.74 -9.79 2.52
C ALA A 109 -27.02 -8.76 1.63
N SER A 110 -26.04 -8.04 2.17
CA SER A 110 -25.22 -7.04 1.49
C SER A 110 -23.91 -7.58 0.92
N ALA A 111 -23.60 -8.87 1.06
CA ALA A 111 -22.42 -9.46 0.44
C ALA A 111 -22.60 -9.53 -1.09
N PRO A 112 -21.61 -9.10 -1.89
CA PRO A 112 -21.70 -9.16 -3.34
C PRO A 112 -21.84 -10.62 -3.79
N GLN A 113 -22.98 -10.96 -4.39
CA GLN A 113 -23.18 -12.26 -5.02
C GLN A 113 -22.26 -12.36 -6.24
N VAL A 114 -21.22 -13.19 -6.13
CA VAL A 114 -20.39 -13.54 -7.29
C VAL A 114 -21.22 -14.48 -8.17
N THR A 115 -21.94 -13.90 -9.13
CA THR A 115 -22.61 -14.68 -10.18
C THR A 115 -21.54 -15.27 -11.08
N HIS A 116 -21.41 -16.60 -11.04
CA HIS A 116 -20.55 -17.33 -11.95
C HIS A 116 -21.16 -17.29 -13.36
N LEU A 117 -20.92 -16.20 -14.09
CA LEU A 117 -21.32 -16.06 -15.48
C LEU A 117 -20.53 -17.08 -16.30
N LYS A 118 -21.25 -17.96 -17.00
CA LYS A 118 -20.64 -18.92 -17.93
C LYS A 118 -19.83 -18.14 -18.97
N PRO A 119 -18.55 -18.49 -19.20
CA PRO A 119 -17.75 -17.80 -20.20
C PRO A 119 -18.40 -17.97 -21.58
N PRO A 120 -18.51 -16.90 -22.38
CA PRO A 120 -19.11 -16.97 -23.70
C PRO A 120 -18.30 -17.92 -24.59
N LYS A 121 -18.99 -18.84 -25.28
CA LYS A 121 -18.37 -19.73 -26.28
C LYS A 121 -17.78 -18.87 -27.39
N THR A 122 -16.46 -18.71 -27.40
CA THR A 122 -15.73 -18.06 -28.48
C THR A 122 -15.91 -18.88 -29.77
N ALA A 123 -16.43 -18.25 -30.81
CA ALA A 123 -16.51 -18.84 -32.14
C ALA A 123 -15.09 -19.19 -32.65
N LYS A 124 -14.94 -20.36 -33.25
CA LYS A 124 -13.66 -20.83 -33.81
C LYS A 124 -13.19 -19.87 -34.92
N PRO A 125 -11.90 -19.51 -34.97
CA PRO A 125 -11.37 -18.67 -36.03
C PRO A 125 -11.45 -19.40 -37.38
N HIS A 126 -12.05 -18.74 -38.38
CA HIS A 126 -12.04 -19.22 -39.75
C HIS A 126 -10.61 -19.16 -40.32
N LYS A 127 -10.14 -20.29 -40.85
CA LYS A 127 -8.90 -20.37 -41.63
C LYS A 127 -9.03 -19.47 -42.87
N PRO A 128 -8.06 -18.58 -43.16
CA PRO A 128 -8.04 -17.88 -44.44
C PRO A 128 -7.76 -18.90 -45.56
N SER A 129 -8.68 -18.94 -46.53
CA SER A 129 -8.54 -19.70 -47.77
C SER A 129 -7.56 -18.97 -48.69
N THR A 130 -6.39 -19.56 -48.92
CA THR A 130 -5.48 -19.17 -50.00
C THR A 130 -6.07 -19.62 -51.33
N ALA A 131 -6.73 -18.71 -52.04
CA ALA A 131 -7.05 -18.89 -53.44
C ALA A 131 -6.97 -17.54 -54.17
N ALA A 132 -6.34 -17.57 -55.35
CA ALA A 132 -6.19 -16.51 -56.34
C ALA A 132 -5.01 -15.54 -56.17
N SER A 133 -3.80 -16.08 -56.35
CA SER A 133 -2.77 -15.41 -57.15
C SER A 133 -2.92 -15.88 -58.60
N ASP A 134 -3.76 -15.20 -59.39
CA ASP A 134 -3.75 -15.29 -60.85
C ASP A 134 -4.52 -14.11 -61.44
N HIS A 135 -3.79 -13.14 -62.00
CA HIS A 135 -3.95 -12.61 -63.36
C HIS A 135 -3.43 -11.17 -63.52
N ARG A 136 -2.46 -11.08 -64.44
CA ARG A 136 -2.12 -9.99 -65.38
C ARG A 136 -1.50 -8.70 -64.87
#